data_AF-A0A2S6GBA4-F1
#
_entry.id   AF-A0A2S6GBA4-F1
#
_cell.length_a   1.000
_cell.length_b   1.000
_cell.length_c   1.000
_cell.angle_alpha   90.00
_cell.angle_beta   90.00
_cell.angle_gamma   90.00
#
_symmetry.space_group_name_H-M   'P 1'
#
loop_
_entity.id
_entity.type
_entity.pdbx_description
1 polymer ?
#
loop_
_entity_poly.entity_id
_entity_poly.type
_entity_poly.pdbx_seq_one_letter_code
_entity_poly.pdbx_strand_id
1 'polypeptide(L)'
;MPARRLVPGMAWCMSVVLTATLVQAPPAVGDPSYVNLPAPQQEKSVPGGPVQARPVPPNEVDKAVGKPVAETRWPGSASAEIALAGKPAVSFQKAGNLPVSVSAPAALTSKAGSKVKVSTFDQAHSAKAGVTGLVFSVNDAGGAAGSPLSVRVDYREFANAYGGDYGSRLTLVRLPDCAATTPERTECRTGTPVHSTNNVKERAVTADVALPEGQKSSSAVFAVAAAPSGAGGSFGATNLSPAGQWSAGGSSGDFTYSIPLRVPPPTAGIAPKIGLGYSSGTIDGRTSSSNNQAGLPGDGWELSAGGGFIERRYQACADDLGGNNGQRKTGDLCWKTDNAIMSLNGVSAELVRVGTSNIWRPKQDDGSKVELLTGATNGDNNGEHWKITSTNGTQYFLGLNRLPGWAAGKPETNSAYTVPVFGNHAGEDCNQVAFASSWCRPTCSPPHRRGCGSTPPNGACPPRRSPATRTS
;
A
#
# COMPACT_ATOMS: atom_id res chain seq x y z
N MET A 1 -68.86 -78.44 -12.40
CA MET A 1 -69.25 -78.29 -10.99
C MET A 1 -68.08 -77.67 -10.24
N PRO A 2 -68.21 -76.47 -9.64
CA PRO A 2 -67.08 -75.73 -9.09
C PRO A 2 -66.85 -76.02 -7.60
N ALA A 3 -65.59 -76.16 -7.20
CA ALA A 3 -65.17 -76.33 -5.81
C ALA A 3 -64.66 -75.01 -5.20
N ARG A 4 -65.16 -74.73 -3.99
CA ARG A 4 -64.82 -73.67 -3.03
C ARG A 4 -63.31 -73.66 -2.73
N ARG A 5 -62.57 -72.54 -2.78
CA ARG A 5 -62.43 -71.40 -1.83
C ARG A 5 -62.33 -71.78 -0.34
N LEU A 6 -61.09 -71.68 0.19
CA LEU A 6 -60.65 -70.98 1.42
C LEU A 6 -59.52 -71.76 2.12
N VAL A 7 -58.32 -71.17 2.24
CA VAL A 7 -57.66 -70.87 3.53
C VAL A 7 -56.69 -69.68 3.33
N PRO A 8 -56.97 -68.49 3.88
CA PRO A 8 -56.09 -67.33 3.91
C PRO A 8 -55.35 -67.29 5.26
N GLY A 9 -54.33 -68.12 5.43
CA GLY A 9 -53.55 -68.19 6.69
C GLY A 9 -52.04 -68.13 6.52
N MET A 10 -51.52 -68.36 5.31
CA MET A 10 -50.08 -68.59 5.09
C MET A 10 -49.32 -67.33 4.62
N ALA A 11 -50.02 -66.32 4.09
CA ALA A 11 -49.39 -65.11 3.57
C ALA A 11 -48.95 -64.10 4.66
N TRP A 12 -49.57 -64.13 5.84
CA TRP A 12 -49.20 -63.25 6.95
C TRP A 12 -47.92 -63.72 7.68
N CYS A 13 -47.68 -65.03 7.77
CA CYS A 13 -46.47 -65.55 8.41
C CYS A 13 -45.20 -65.33 7.56
N MET A 14 -45.29 -65.35 6.22
CA MET A 14 -44.12 -65.10 5.37
C MET A 14 -43.68 -63.62 5.36
N SER A 15 -44.60 -62.68 5.58
CA SER A 15 -44.28 -61.25 5.58
C SER A 15 -43.54 -60.83 6.86
N VAL A 16 -43.85 -61.45 8.00
CA VAL A 16 -43.14 -61.20 9.28
C VAL A 16 -41.72 -61.77 9.26
N VAL A 17 -41.51 -62.90 8.60
CA VAL A 17 -40.18 -63.53 8.49
C VAL A 17 -39.25 -62.76 7.54
N LEU A 18 -39.77 -62.15 6.47
CA LEU A 18 -38.96 -61.31 5.58
C LEU A 18 -38.57 -59.94 6.17
N THR A 19 -39.37 -59.37 7.08
CA THR A 19 -38.99 -58.13 7.77
C THR A 19 -37.99 -58.34 8.90
N ALA A 20 -37.89 -59.56 9.45
CA ALA A 20 -36.96 -59.87 10.53
C ALA A 20 -35.52 -60.15 10.06
N THR A 21 -35.29 -60.43 8.77
CA THR A 21 -33.96 -60.79 8.24
C THR A 21 -33.18 -59.63 7.60
N LEU A 22 -33.78 -58.44 7.47
CA LEU A 22 -33.14 -57.26 6.87
C LEU A 22 -32.57 -56.24 7.88
N VAL A 23 -32.59 -56.55 9.18
CA VAL A 23 -31.85 -55.76 10.19
C VAL A 23 -30.44 -56.32 10.32
N GLN A 24 -29.57 -55.99 9.36
CA GLN A 24 -28.13 -56.10 9.57
C GLN A 24 -27.63 -54.79 10.19
N ALA A 25 -27.35 -54.82 11.49
CA ALA A 25 -26.58 -53.76 12.14
C ALA A 25 -25.16 -53.78 11.55
N PRO A 26 -24.57 -52.62 11.19
CA PRO A 26 -23.15 -52.58 10.85
C PRO A 26 -22.33 -53.07 12.05
N PRO A 27 -21.17 -53.72 11.83
CA PRO A 27 -20.31 -54.11 12.93
C PRO A 27 -19.91 -52.85 13.70
N ALA A 28 -20.19 -52.85 15.01
CA ALA A 28 -19.60 -51.88 15.91
C ALA A 28 -18.08 -52.01 15.78
N VAL A 29 -17.42 -50.93 15.39
CA VAL A 29 -15.97 -50.82 15.46
C VAL A 29 -15.63 -51.10 16.92
N GLY A 30 -14.89 -52.18 17.18
CA GLY A 30 -14.45 -52.53 18.51
C GLY A 30 -13.69 -51.36 19.12
N ASP A 31 -14.09 -50.98 20.33
CA ASP A 31 -13.25 -50.12 21.16
C ASP A 31 -11.86 -50.76 21.26
N PRO A 32 -10.78 -50.01 21.03
CA PRO A 32 -9.44 -50.55 21.15
C PRO A 32 -9.25 -51.05 22.57
N SER A 33 -8.80 -52.29 22.68
CA SER A 33 -8.44 -52.96 23.93
C SER A 33 -7.45 -52.13 24.74
N TYR A 34 -7.95 -51.31 25.66
CA TYR A 34 -7.17 -50.67 26.70
C TYR A 34 -7.94 -50.72 28.03
N VAL A 35 -7.52 -51.68 28.85
CA VAL A 35 -7.52 -51.67 30.33
C VAL A 35 -8.89 -51.64 31.02
N ASN A 36 -9.21 -52.70 31.78
CA ASN A 36 -10.22 -52.67 32.84
C ASN A 36 -9.76 -51.67 33.93
N LEU A 37 -10.03 -50.39 33.73
CA LEU A 37 -9.83 -49.36 34.74
C LEU A 37 -11.04 -49.37 35.69
N PRO A 38 -10.83 -49.29 37.02
CA PRO A 38 -11.93 -49.14 37.95
C PRO A 38 -12.72 -47.87 37.63
N ALA A 39 -14.04 -47.91 37.85
CA ALA A 39 -14.91 -46.78 37.53
C ALA A 39 -14.38 -45.49 38.19
N PRO A 40 -14.20 -44.39 37.43
CA PRO A 40 -13.75 -43.13 38.01
C PRO A 40 -14.77 -42.65 39.05
N GLN A 41 -14.27 -42.18 40.18
CA GLN A 41 -15.10 -41.67 41.26
C GLN A 41 -15.93 -40.48 40.74
N GLN A 42 -17.26 -40.62 40.76
CA GLN A 42 -18.15 -39.52 40.38
C GLN A 42 -18.24 -38.54 41.54
N GLU A 43 -17.64 -37.36 41.38
CA GLU A 43 -17.85 -36.24 42.28
C GLU A 43 -19.24 -35.64 42.06
N LYS A 44 -19.95 -35.35 43.16
CA LYS A 44 -21.24 -34.66 43.08
C LYS A 44 -21.01 -33.23 42.60
N SER A 45 -21.57 -32.91 41.42
CA SER A 45 -21.60 -31.54 40.92
C SER A 45 -22.37 -30.64 41.88
N VAL A 46 -21.71 -29.61 42.40
CA VAL A 46 -22.34 -28.58 43.23
C VAL A 46 -22.88 -27.49 42.31
N PRO A 47 -24.14 -27.04 42.44
CA PRO A 47 -24.67 -25.99 41.58
C PRO A 47 -23.83 -24.71 41.70
N GLY A 48 -23.19 -24.30 40.61
CA GLY A 48 -22.47 -23.04 40.50
C GLY A 48 -23.42 -21.91 40.08
N GLY A 49 -23.27 -20.74 40.71
CA GLY A 49 -23.88 -19.49 40.25
C GLY A 49 -22.92 -18.68 39.38
N PRO A 50 -23.41 -17.71 38.58
CA PRO A 50 -22.55 -16.83 37.81
C PRO A 50 -21.64 -16.03 38.76
N VAL A 51 -20.33 -16.14 38.55
CA VAL A 51 -19.34 -15.32 39.26
C VAL A 51 -19.47 -13.89 38.76
N GLN A 52 -19.69 -12.93 39.66
CA GLN A 52 -19.60 -11.53 39.27
C GLN A 52 -18.16 -11.21 38.91
N ALA A 53 -17.91 -11.04 37.60
CA ALA A 53 -16.62 -10.59 37.11
C ALA A 53 -16.30 -9.25 37.78
N ARG A 54 -15.19 -9.21 38.53
CA ARG A 54 -14.71 -7.96 39.12
C ARG A 54 -14.36 -7.03 37.95
N PRO A 55 -14.84 -5.77 37.92
CA PRO A 55 -14.51 -4.84 36.85
C PRO A 55 -13.00 -4.77 36.71
N VAL A 56 -12.51 -4.95 35.48
CA VAL A 56 -11.08 -4.77 35.18
C VAL A 56 -10.74 -3.32 35.55
N PRO A 57 -9.65 -3.07 36.31
CA PRO A 57 -9.22 -1.70 36.58
C PRO A 57 -9.08 -0.94 35.25
N PRO A 58 -9.49 0.34 35.19
CA PRO A 58 -9.36 1.12 33.97
C PRO A 58 -7.92 1.05 33.46
N ASN A 59 -7.73 0.62 32.22
CA ASN A 59 -6.43 0.61 31.60
C ASN A 59 -5.92 2.05 31.48
N GLU A 60 -4.79 2.37 32.11
CA GLU A 60 -4.16 3.69 32.01
C GLU A 60 -3.85 4.07 30.55
N VAL A 61 -3.69 3.08 29.66
CA VAL A 61 -3.53 3.28 28.20
C VAL A 61 -4.84 3.73 27.54
N ASP A 62 -6.01 3.32 28.06
CA ASP A 62 -7.30 3.76 27.53
C ASP A 62 -7.60 5.22 27.88
N LYS A 63 -7.01 5.76 28.96
CA LYS A 63 -7.01 7.21 29.26
C LYS A 63 -6.19 8.01 28.26
N ALA A 64 -5.24 7.37 27.56
CA ALA A 64 -4.43 7.96 26.51
C ALA A 64 -5.07 7.85 25.11
N VAL A 65 -6.28 7.27 24.99
CA VAL A 65 -7.06 7.35 23.75
C VAL A 65 -7.33 8.82 23.49
N GLY A 66 -6.62 9.37 22.50
CA GLY A 66 -6.69 10.77 22.12
C GLY A 66 -8.14 11.19 21.95
N LYS A 67 -8.45 12.41 22.42
CA LYS A 67 -9.77 13.02 22.21
C LYS A 67 -10.18 12.83 20.75
N PRO A 68 -11.42 12.38 20.46
CA PRO A 68 -11.91 12.27 19.09
C PRO A 68 -11.62 13.57 18.34
N VAL A 69 -10.93 13.46 17.22
CA VAL A 69 -10.60 14.61 16.39
C VAL A 69 -11.91 15.19 15.87
N ALA A 70 -12.10 16.51 16.03
CA ALA A 70 -13.30 17.17 15.55
C ALA A 70 -13.49 16.90 14.04
N GLU A 71 -14.74 16.60 13.66
CA GLU A 71 -15.11 16.38 12.26
C GLU A 71 -14.76 17.60 11.42
N THR A 72 -14.26 17.35 10.21
CA THR A 72 -13.89 18.40 9.26
C THR A 72 -15.13 18.96 8.58
N ARG A 73 -15.29 20.28 8.63
CA ARG A 73 -16.37 21.02 7.96
C ARG A 73 -15.77 22.05 7.02
N TRP A 74 -16.01 21.85 5.72
CA TRP A 74 -15.57 22.77 4.68
C TRP A 74 -16.60 23.91 4.50
N PRO A 75 -16.14 25.14 4.19
CA PRO A 75 -17.04 26.21 3.78
C PRO A 75 -17.73 25.85 2.46
N GLY A 76 -18.99 26.24 2.32
CA GLY A 76 -19.67 26.21 1.03
C GLY A 76 -19.32 27.42 0.15
N SER A 77 -19.87 27.40 -1.06
CA SER A 77 -19.83 28.55 -1.97
C SER A 77 -20.76 29.66 -1.46
N ALA A 78 -20.23 30.81 -1.06
CA ALA A 78 -20.99 31.93 -0.52
C ALA A 78 -20.21 33.25 -0.62
N SER A 79 -20.91 34.39 -0.58
CA SER A 79 -20.29 35.72 -0.63
C SER A 79 -20.82 36.65 0.46
N ALA A 80 -19.98 37.55 0.94
CA ALA A 80 -20.35 38.61 1.89
C ALA A 80 -19.59 39.90 1.61
N GLU A 81 -20.23 41.04 1.83
CA GLU A 81 -19.60 42.37 1.73
C GLU A 81 -19.15 42.87 3.11
N ILE A 82 -18.02 43.57 3.13
CA ILE A 82 -17.44 44.19 4.31
C ILE A 82 -17.29 45.68 4.04
N ALA A 83 -17.96 46.51 4.83
CA ALA A 83 -17.68 47.94 4.88
C ALA A 83 -16.41 48.20 5.69
N LEU A 84 -15.41 48.80 5.03
CA LEU A 84 -14.13 49.18 5.64
C LEU A 84 -14.15 50.63 6.14
N ALA A 85 -14.96 51.48 5.49
CA ALA A 85 -15.13 52.87 5.89
C ALA A 85 -15.66 52.98 7.34
N GLY A 86 -15.03 53.84 8.14
CA GLY A 86 -15.40 54.09 9.55
C GLY A 86 -15.05 52.96 10.52
N LYS A 87 -14.37 51.90 10.07
CA LYS A 87 -13.88 50.83 10.96
C LYS A 87 -12.54 51.21 11.59
N PRO A 88 -12.21 50.70 12.79
CA PRO A 88 -10.87 50.88 13.35
C PRO A 88 -9.81 50.33 12.40
N ALA A 89 -8.77 51.12 12.14
CA ALA A 89 -7.62 50.68 11.35
C ALA A 89 -7.01 49.40 11.95
N VAL A 90 -6.46 48.53 11.09
CA VAL A 90 -5.82 47.25 11.45
C VAL A 90 -6.69 46.29 12.30
N SER A 91 -8.00 46.52 12.39
CA SER A 91 -8.95 45.61 13.03
C SER A 91 -9.62 44.70 12.01
N PHE A 92 -9.55 43.39 12.22
CA PHE A 92 -10.15 42.40 11.32
C PHE A 92 -11.68 42.42 11.42
N GLN A 93 -12.33 42.67 10.28
CA GLN A 93 -13.76 42.60 10.11
C GLN A 93 -14.12 41.28 9.42
N LYS A 94 -15.01 40.49 10.03
CA LYS A 94 -15.42 39.19 9.50
C LYS A 94 -16.39 39.36 8.31
N ALA A 95 -16.21 38.57 7.25
CA ALA A 95 -17.08 38.55 6.08
C ALA A 95 -18.34 37.71 6.36
N GLY A 96 -19.32 38.27 7.08
CA GLY A 96 -20.53 37.54 7.45
C GLY A 96 -20.22 36.23 8.19
N ASN A 97 -20.74 35.10 7.68
CA ASN A 97 -20.50 33.77 8.23
C ASN A 97 -19.29 33.04 7.61
N LEU A 98 -18.59 33.67 6.66
CA LEU A 98 -17.44 33.08 6.00
C LEU A 98 -16.26 32.96 6.98
N PRO A 99 -15.33 32.01 6.76
CA PRO A 99 -14.10 31.88 7.54
C PRO A 99 -13.08 33.00 7.26
N VAL A 100 -13.41 34.00 6.42
CA VAL A 100 -12.48 35.04 5.99
C VAL A 100 -12.81 36.36 6.68
N SER A 101 -11.77 37.05 7.16
CA SER A 101 -11.84 38.39 7.73
C SER A 101 -10.83 39.30 7.03
N VAL A 102 -11.15 40.59 6.89
CA VAL A 102 -10.28 41.58 6.24
C VAL A 102 -10.04 42.74 7.20
N SER A 103 -8.80 43.20 7.29
CA SER A 103 -8.44 44.47 7.93
C SER A 103 -7.85 45.43 6.89
N ALA A 104 -7.91 46.72 7.20
CA ALA A 104 -7.50 47.79 6.30
C ALA A 104 -6.68 48.85 7.05
N PRO A 105 -5.76 49.54 6.35
CA PRO A 105 -5.00 50.66 6.92
C PRO A 105 -5.88 51.90 7.10
N ALA A 106 -5.42 52.82 7.94
CA ALA A 106 -6.13 54.07 8.28
C ALA A 106 -6.55 54.90 7.06
N ALA A 107 -5.74 54.89 5.99
CA ALA A 107 -6.04 55.61 4.75
C ALA A 107 -7.32 55.07 4.07
N LEU A 108 -7.52 53.76 4.09
CA LEU A 108 -8.67 53.13 3.44
C LEU A 108 -9.93 53.17 4.35
N THR A 109 -9.75 53.06 5.66
CA THR A 109 -10.86 53.17 6.62
C THR A 109 -11.40 54.60 6.74
N SER A 110 -10.56 55.61 6.47
CA SER A 110 -10.98 57.03 6.44
C SER A 110 -11.65 57.43 5.13
N LYS A 111 -11.48 56.63 4.07
CA LYS A 111 -12.10 56.89 2.76
C LYS A 111 -13.57 56.47 2.78
N ALA A 112 -14.45 57.43 2.53
CA ALA A 112 -15.88 57.19 2.50
C ALA A 112 -16.24 56.18 1.40
N GLY A 113 -17.14 55.25 1.72
CA GLY A 113 -17.62 54.24 0.77
C GLY A 113 -16.66 53.07 0.51
N SER A 114 -15.53 52.98 1.23
CA SER A 114 -14.60 51.84 1.11
C SER A 114 -15.27 50.51 1.49
N LYS A 115 -15.31 49.55 0.56
CA LYS A 115 -15.94 48.23 0.71
C LYS A 115 -15.20 47.15 -0.06
N VAL A 116 -15.23 45.92 0.45
CA VAL A 116 -14.74 44.74 -0.26
C VAL A 116 -15.78 43.63 -0.20
N LYS A 117 -15.89 42.84 -1.27
CA LYS A 117 -16.70 41.63 -1.33
C LYS A 117 -15.79 40.41 -1.26
N VAL A 118 -16.07 39.51 -0.33
CA VAL A 118 -15.35 38.24 -0.20
C VAL A 118 -16.26 37.12 -0.66
N SER A 119 -15.75 36.19 -1.46
CA SER A 119 -16.48 35.00 -1.89
C SER A 119 -15.66 33.75 -1.61
N THR A 120 -16.22 32.76 -0.91
CA THR A 120 -15.61 31.42 -0.80
C THR A 120 -16.18 30.50 -1.85
N PHE A 121 -15.39 29.52 -2.25
CA PHE A 121 -15.81 28.43 -3.13
C PHE A 121 -15.84 27.11 -2.35
N ASP A 122 -16.73 26.22 -2.76
CA ASP A 122 -16.84 24.88 -2.17
C ASP A 122 -15.66 23.97 -2.54
N GLN A 123 -15.61 22.81 -1.88
CA GLN A 123 -14.51 21.87 -2.04
C GLN A 123 -14.44 21.22 -3.42
N ALA A 124 -15.55 21.13 -4.15
CA ALA A 124 -15.54 20.60 -5.51
C ALA A 124 -14.86 21.60 -6.47
N HIS A 125 -15.08 22.90 -6.27
CA HIS A 125 -14.38 23.96 -6.99
C HIS A 125 -12.89 23.98 -6.64
N SER A 126 -12.53 23.92 -5.36
CA SER A 126 -11.12 23.83 -4.92
C SER A 126 -10.40 22.64 -5.55
N ALA A 127 -11.03 21.45 -5.57
CA ALA A 127 -10.46 20.26 -6.19
C ALA A 127 -10.23 20.43 -7.70
N LYS A 128 -11.16 21.07 -8.42
CA LYS A 128 -10.98 21.40 -9.85
C LYS A 128 -9.81 22.37 -10.07
N ALA A 129 -9.55 23.27 -9.12
CA ALA A 129 -8.41 24.19 -9.14
C ALA A 129 -7.09 23.50 -8.75
N GLY A 130 -7.09 22.19 -8.45
CA GLY A 130 -5.92 21.46 -7.97
C GLY A 130 -5.52 21.85 -6.54
N VAL A 131 -6.42 22.46 -5.78
CA VAL A 131 -6.17 22.96 -4.42
C VAL A 131 -6.79 22.00 -3.41
N THR A 132 -5.93 21.39 -2.60
CA THR A 132 -6.31 20.59 -1.43
C THR A 132 -6.50 21.53 -0.23
N GLY A 133 -7.56 22.36 -0.29
CA GLY A 133 -7.76 23.46 0.64
C GLY A 133 -8.95 24.37 0.27
N LEU A 134 -8.98 25.58 0.83
CA LEU A 134 -10.05 26.56 0.58
C LEU A 134 -9.63 27.55 -0.51
N VAL A 135 -10.44 27.72 -1.55
CA VAL A 135 -10.30 28.82 -2.52
C VAL A 135 -11.30 29.93 -2.16
N PHE A 136 -10.86 31.19 -2.26
CA PHE A 136 -11.70 32.36 -2.05
C PHE A 136 -11.24 33.56 -2.89
N SER A 137 -12.13 34.50 -3.19
CA SER A 137 -11.83 35.75 -3.86
C SER A 137 -12.07 36.95 -2.95
N VAL A 138 -11.29 38.00 -3.16
CA VAL A 138 -11.50 39.33 -2.59
C VAL A 138 -11.65 40.30 -3.75
N ASN A 139 -12.79 40.97 -3.81
CA ASN A 139 -13.16 41.88 -4.88
C ASN A 139 -13.35 43.28 -4.29
N ASP A 140 -12.85 44.31 -4.97
CA ASP A 140 -13.17 45.68 -4.63
C ASP A 140 -14.66 45.92 -4.88
N ALA A 141 -15.38 46.29 -3.83
CA ALA A 141 -16.78 46.70 -3.89
C ALA A 141 -16.95 48.21 -3.69
N GLY A 142 -15.83 48.94 -3.60
CA GLY A 142 -15.76 50.39 -3.52
C GLY A 142 -14.43 50.84 -2.95
N GLY A 143 -13.62 51.53 -3.75
CA GLY A 143 -12.52 52.36 -3.27
C GLY A 143 -11.30 51.65 -2.69
N ALA A 144 -11.24 50.31 -2.70
CA ALA A 144 -10.15 49.49 -2.16
C ALA A 144 -9.08 49.08 -3.19
N ALA A 145 -9.31 49.29 -4.49
CA ALA A 145 -8.31 49.05 -5.53
C ALA A 145 -6.96 49.74 -5.23
N GLY A 146 -5.85 49.03 -5.46
CA GLY A 146 -4.49 49.53 -5.22
C GLY A 146 -4.07 49.65 -3.75
N SER A 147 -4.99 49.47 -2.81
CA SER A 147 -4.70 49.59 -1.38
C SER A 147 -4.25 48.23 -0.79
N PRO A 148 -3.28 48.22 0.14
CA PRO A 148 -2.96 47.02 0.89
C PRO A 148 -4.09 46.69 1.87
N LEU A 149 -4.40 45.41 1.97
CA LEU A 149 -5.40 44.81 2.87
C LEU A 149 -4.73 43.63 3.59
N SER A 150 -5.05 43.39 4.85
CA SER A 150 -4.66 42.12 5.49
C SER A 150 -5.84 41.18 5.48
N VAL A 151 -5.66 39.98 4.96
CA VAL A 151 -6.67 38.93 4.95
C VAL A 151 -6.31 37.89 6.00
N ARG A 152 -7.30 37.47 6.78
CA ARG A 152 -7.19 36.38 7.75
C ARG A 152 -8.21 35.30 7.46
N VAL A 153 -7.77 34.04 7.39
CA VAL A 153 -8.62 32.87 7.20
C VAL A 153 -8.60 32.03 8.46
N ASP A 154 -9.76 31.89 9.11
CA ASP A 154 -10.02 30.99 10.24
C ASP A 154 -10.25 29.57 9.70
N TYR A 155 -9.38 28.64 10.09
CA TYR A 155 -9.43 27.26 9.63
C TYR A 155 -9.85 26.27 10.71
N ARG A 156 -10.43 26.71 11.85
CA ARG A 156 -10.77 25.83 12.98
C ARG A 156 -11.60 24.62 12.58
N GLU A 157 -12.56 24.83 11.70
CA GLU A 157 -13.52 23.84 11.21
C GLU A 157 -12.91 22.81 10.25
N PHE A 158 -11.79 23.13 9.60
CA PHE A 158 -11.11 22.23 8.65
C PHE A 158 -9.63 22.00 8.95
N ALA A 159 -9.19 22.31 10.17
CA ALA A 159 -7.81 22.19 10.62
C ALA A 159 -7.26 20.75 10.51
N ASN A 160 -8.14 19.76 10.59
CA ASN A 160 -7.80 18.34 10.63
C ASN A 160 -8.13 17.59 9.33
N ALA A 161 -8.45 18.29 8.25
CA ALA A 161 -9.03 17.69 7.03
C ALA A 161 -8.20 16.56 6.42
N TYR A 162 -6.87 16.61 6.52
CA TYR A 162 -5.96 15.65 5.87
C TYR A 162 -4.97 14.98 6.83
N GLY A 163 -5.14 15.15 8.15
CA GLY A 163 -4.19 14.64 9.15
C GLY A 163 -2.78 15.24 9.02
N GLY A 164 -1.79 14.62 9.67
CA GLY A 164 -0.38 15.01 9.56
C GLY A 164 -0.13 16.50 9.83
N ASP A 165 -0.77 17.05 10.87
CA ASP A 165 -0.69 18.47 11.23
C ASP A 165 -1.00 19.44 10.06
N TYR A 166 -1.97 19.07 9.21
CA TYR A 166 -2.41 19.86 8.04
C TYR A 166 -2.61 21.35 8.37
N GLY A 167 -3.32 21.66 9.46
CA GLY A 167 -3.59 23.04 9.88
C GLY A 167 -2.34 23.88 10.10
N SER A 168 -1.25 23.31 10.65
CA SER A 168 -0.02 24.07 10.91
C SER A 168 0.78 24.42 9.64
N ARG A 169 0.46 23.76 8.53
CA ARG A 169 1.13 23.93 7.24
C ARG A 169 0.40 24.88 6.31
N LEU A 170 -0.80 25.33 6.69
CA LEU A 170 -1.60 26.19 5.85
C LEU A 170 -0.86 27.50 5.56
N THR A 171 -0.73 27.81 4.27
CA THR A 171 -0.19 29.06 3.73
C THR A 171 -1.17 29.64 2.72
N LEU A 172 -1.03 30.92 2.43
CA LEU A 172 -1.80 31.60 1.39
C LEU A 172 -1.04 31.60 0.05
N VAL A 173 -1.76 31.27 -1.02
CA VAL A 173 -1.26 31.27 -2.40
C VAL A 173 -2.19 32.13 -3.25
N ARG A 174 -1.64 33.02 -4.08
CA ARG A 174 -2.41 33.80 -5.05
C ARG A 174 -2.60 32.98 -6.31
N LEU A 175 -3.85 32.78 -6.72
CA LEU A 175 -4.20 32.13 -7.98
C LEU A 175 -4.50 33.17 -9.08
N PRO A 176 -4.37 32.80 -10.36
CA PRO A 176 -4.87 33.60 -11.46
C PRO A 176 -6.39 33.80 -11.35
N ASP A 177 -6.91 34.93 -11.85
CA ASP A 177 -8.33 35.28 -11.73
C ASP A 177 -9.27 34.25 -12.38
N CYS A 178 -8.78 33.55 -13.42
CA CYS A 178 -9.51 32.48 -14.07
C CYS A 178 -9.80 31.28 -13.13
N ALA A 179 -9.10 31.14 -12.00
CA ALA A 179 -9.41 30.12 -11.00
C ALA A 179 -10.78 30.32 -10.32
N ALA A 180 -11.35 31.54 -10.36
CA ALA A 180 -12.70 31.79 -9.86
C ALA A 180 -13.80 31.25 -10.79
N THR A 181 -13.52 31.10 -12.09
CA THR A 181 -14.54 30.82 -13.11
C THR A 181 -14.29 29.53 -13.91
N THR A 182 -13.04 29.27 -14.29
CA THR A 182 -12.61 28.08 -15.04
C THR A 182 -11.44 27.38 -14.32
N PRO A 183 -11.64 26.87 -13.09
CA PRO A 183 -10.58 26.28 -12.27
C PRO A 183 -9.91 25.04 -12.89
N GLU A 184 -10.60 24.36 -13.81
CA GLU A 184 -10.11 23.15 -14.46
C GLU A 184 -8.96 23.38 -15.45
N ARG A 185 -8.76 24.61 -15.91
CA ARG A 185 -7.69 24.93 -16.86
C ARG A 185 -6.33 24.93 -16.18
N THR A 186 -5.33 24.35 -16.83
CA THR A 186 -3.99 24.20 -16.26
C THR A 186 -3.36 25.56 -15.93
N GLU A 187 -3.57 26.58 -16.76
CA GLU A 187 -3.08 27.93 -16.47
C GLU A 187 -3.68 28.56 -15.20
N CYS A 188 -4.86 28.12 -14.76
CA CYS A 188 -5.53 28.64 -13.55
C CYS A 188 -5.08 27.95 -12.26
N ARG A 189 -4.29 26.87 -12.36
CA ARG A 189 -3.82 26.08 -11.21
C ARG A 189 -2.44 26.51 -10.71
N THR A 190 -1.72 27.31 -11.50
CA THR A 190 -0.39 27.78 -11.13
C THR A 190 -0.49 28.98 -10.19
N GLY A 191 -0.32 28.72 -8.90
CA GLY A 191 -0.35 29.75 -7.87
C GLY A 191 1.02 30.38 -7.58
N THR A 192 1.03 31.65 -7.19
CA THR A 192 2.20 32.35 -6.65
C THR A 192 2.12 32.38 -5.12
N PRO A 193 3.14 31.88 -4.39
CA PRO A 193 3.15 31.94 -2.93
C PRO A 193 3.01 33.37 -2.41
N VAL A 194 2.17 33.57 -1.40
CA VAL A 194 2.04 34.85 -0.69
C VAL A 194 2.68 34.68 0.69
N HIS A 195 3.48 35.65 1.11
CA HIS A 195 4.01 35.64 2.47
C HIS A 195 2.85 35.67 3.46
N SER A 196 2.74 34.63 4.28
CA SER A 196 1.66 34.47 5.24
C SER A 196 2.18 33.97 6.58
N THR A 197 1.51 34.39 7.64
CA THR A 197 1.80 34.01 9.03
C THR A 197 0.66 33.13 9.53
N ASN A 198 0.99 31.88 9.89
CA ASN A 198 0.03 30.94 10.44
C ASN A 198 0.09 30.92 11.98
N ASN A 199 -0.97 31.37 12.63
CA ASN A 199 -1.14 31.24 14.08
C ASN A 199 -1.88 29.94 14.40
N VAL A 200 -1.12 28.90 14.74
CA VAL A 200 -1.65 27.55 15.03
C VAL A 200 -2.54 27.52 16.27
N LYS A 201 -2.30 28.39 17.26
CA LYS A 201 -3.13 28.48 18.48
C LYS A 201 -4.50 29.07 18.18
N GLU A 202 -4.55 30.15 17.40
CA GLU A 202 -5.81 30.78 16.98
C GLU A 202 -6.49 30.07 15.81
N ARG A 203 -5.75 29.16 15.17
CA ARG A 203 -6.08 28.45 13.94
C ARG A 203 -6.46 29.42 12.82
N ALA A 204 -5.57 30.38 12.55
CA ALA A 204 -5.77 31.38 11.52
C ALA A 204 -4.51 31.66 10.70
N VAL A 205 -4.65 31.72 9.37
CA VAL A 205 -3.59 32.18 8.45
C VAL A 205 -3.85 33.64 8.09
N THR A 206 -2.85 34.50 8.26
CA THR A 206 -2.93 35.93 7.93
C THR A 206 -1.91 36.31 6.87
N ALA A 207 -2.29 37.11 5.88
CA ALA A 207 -1.38 37.64 4.87
C ALA A 207 -1.78 39.05 4.44
N ASP A 208 -0.78 39.85 4.10
CA ASP A 208 -0.99 41.16 3.48
C ASP A 208 -1.06 40.99 1.96
N VAL A 209 -2.12 41.55 1.37
CA VAL A 209 -2.43 41.43 -0.06
C VAL A 209 -2.82 42.80 -0.61
N ALA A 210 -2.56 43.02 -1.89
CA ALA A 210 -3.01 44.21 -2.60
C ALA A 210 -3.94 43.80 -3.74
N LEU A 211 -5.06 44.53 -3.87
CA LEU A 211 -5.94 44.39 -5.02
C LEU A 211 -5.30 45.11 -6.22
N PRO A 212 -5.33 44.51 -7.43
CA PRO A 212 -4.74 45.13 -8.61
C PRO A 212 -5.36 46.50 -8.90
N GLU A 213 -4.53 47.43 -9.38
CA GLU A 213 -4.98 48.72 -9.89
C GLU A 213 -5.50 48.56 -11.32
N GLY A 214 -6.68 49.08 -11.61
CA GLY A 214 -7.27 49.06 -12.95
C GLY A 214 -8.60 48.32 -13.02
N GLN A 215 -9.61 49.06 -13.52
CA GLN A 215 -11.02 48.69 -13.69
C GLN A 215 -11.88 48.62 -12.40
N LYS A 216 -13.17 48.98 -12.55
CA LYS A 216 -14.22 49.04 -11.51
C LYS A 216 -14.56 47.68 -10.87
N SER A 217 -13.68 46.69 -10.99
CA SER A 217 -13.89 45.30 -10.60
C SER A 217 -12.55 44.60 -10.32
N SER A 218 -11.63 45.28 -9.62
CA SER A 218 -10.38 44.65 -9.21
C SER A 218 -10.67 43.47 -8.29
N SER A 219 -10.18 42.30 -8.68
CA SER A 219 -10.39 41.03 -8.00
C SER A 219 -9.04 40.37 -7.77
N ALA A 220 -8.92 39.62 -6.68
CA ALA A 220 -7.80 38.73 -6.46
C ALA A 220 -8.34 37.40 -5.91
N VAL A 221 -7.87 36.30 -6.49
CA VAL A 221 -8.22 34.94 -6.08
C VAL A 221 -7.07 34.35 -5.26
N PHE A 222 -7.41 33.73 -4.15
CA PHE A 222 -6.46 33.12 -3.23
C PHE A 222 -6.87 31.70 -2.88
N ALA A 223 -5.89 30.90 -2.49
CA ALA A 223 -6.03 29.57 -1.96
C ALA A 223 -5.32 29.48 -0.62
N VAL A 224 -5.98 28.88 0.38
CA VAL A 224 -5.35 28.39 1.60
C VAL A 224 -5.06 26.92 1.41
N ALA A 225 -3.79 26.56 1.27
CA ALA A 225 -3.34 25.20 1.01
C ALA A 225 -2.17 24.84 1.93
N ALA A 226 -1.99 23.55 2.21
CA ALA A 226 -0.86 23.08 3.00
C ALA A 226 0.44 23.21 2.19
N ALA A 227 1.42 23.93 2.76
CA ALA A 227 2.81 23.89 2.34
C ALA A 227 3.44 22.53 2.67
N PRO A 228 4.57 22.19 2.04
CA PRO A 228 5.35 21.01 2.41
C PRO A 228 5.80 21.05 3.87
N SER A 229 6.04 22.21 4.48
CA SER A 229 6.52 22.33 5.86
C SER A 229 5.60 23.15 6.76
N GLY A 230 5.69 22.92 8.07
CA GLY A 230 5.00 23.67 9.11
C GLY A 230 5.66 23.48 10.47
N ALA A 231 5.02 23.98 11.53
CA ALA A 231 5.57 23.93 12.89
C ALA A 231 5.78 22.49 13.41
N GLY A 232 4.97 21.53 12.95
CA GLY A 232 5.10 20.11 13.27
C GLY A 232 6.13 19.33 12.44
N GLY A 233 6.83 19.97 11.50
CA GLY A 233 7.85 19.35 10.66
C GLY A 233 7.67 19.58 9.16
N SER A 234 8.52 18.94 8.35
CA SER A 234 8.47 19.00 6.89
C SER A 234 8.00 17.67 6.29
N PHE A 235 7.04 17.78 5.38
CA PHE A 235 6.48 16.78 4.47
C PHE A 235 6.86 17.07 3.01
N GLY A 236 7.71 18.08 2.77
CA GLY A 236 8.36 18.25 1.48
C GLY A 236 9.31 17.09 1.21
N ALA A 237 9.71 16.93 -0.05
CA ALA A 237 10.85 16.09 -0.38
C ALA A 237 12.02 16.49 0.54
N THR A 238 12.52 15.54 1.32
CA THR A 238 13.53 15.78 2.34
C THR A 238 14.74 16.48 1.70
N ASN A 239 15.09 17.68 2.14
CA ASN A 239 16.43 18.20 1.86
C ASN A 239 17.41 17.22 2.50
N LEU A 240 18.25 16.59 1.67
CA LEU A 240 19.34 15.70 2.08
C LEU A 240 20.15 16.38 3.19
N SER A 241 19.89 15.96 4.43
CA SER A 241 20.63 16.34 5.63
C SER A 241 21.01 15.02 6.32
N PRO A 242 22.29 14.87 6.71
CA PRO A 242 22.99 13.59 6.77
C PRO A 242 22.57 12.79 8.01
N ALA A 243 21.55 11.96 7.87
CA ALA A 243 21.33 10.83 8.76
C ALA A 243 21.97 9.54 8.20
N GLY A 244 22.98 9.70 7.32
CA GLY A 244 23.77 8.59 6.83
C GLY A 244 24.84 8.21 7.84
N GLN A 245 24.73 7.01 8.41
CA GLN A 245 25.92 6.38 8.98
C GLN A 245 26.83 6.03 7.79
N TRP A 246 27.99 6.66 7.74
CA TRP A 246 29.00 6.38 6.72
C TRP A 246 30.11 5.56 7.36
N SER A 247 30.61 4.57 6.63
CA SER A 247 31.79 3.81 7.01
C SER A 247 32.70 3.67 5.80
N ALA A 248 33.98 3.92 6.01
CA ALA A 248 35.04 3.77 5.02
C ALA A 248 36.16 2.93 5.63
N GLY A 249 36.67 1.93 4.89
CA GLY A 249 37.90 1.21 5.26
C GLY A 249 37.75 -0.05 6.11
N GLY A 250 36.63 -0.78 6.01
CA GLY A 250 36.56 -2.18 6.50
C GLY A 250 37.42 -3.13 5.64
N SER A 251 37.57 -4.40 6.03
CA SER A 251 38.39 -5.39 5.32
C SER A 251 38.06 -5.60 3.83
N SER A 252 36.92 -5.10 3.34
CA SER A 252 36.51 -5.16 1.94
C SER A 252 36.93 -3.93 1.10
N GLY A 253 37.39 -2.83 1.72
CA GLY A 253 37.84 -1.63 1.01
C GLY A 253 36.72 -0.72 0.45
N ASP A 254 35.45 -1.07 0.64
CA ASP A 254 34.30 -0.35 0.09
C ASP A 254 33.94 0.91 0.90
N PHE A 255 33.40 1.94 0.22
CA PHE A 255 32.70 3.06 0.85
C PHE A 255 31.21 2.71 1.00
N THR A 256 30.70 2.76 2.22
CA THR A 256 29.30 2.44 2.53
C THR A 256 28.56 3.61 3.17
N TYR A 257 27.29 3.78 2.79
CA TYR A 257 26.41 4.82 3.34
C TYR A 257 25.02 4.24 3.61
N SER A 258 24.41 4.53 4.76
CA SER A 258 23.08 3.99 5.10
C SER A 258 22.12 5.05 5.61
N ILE A 259 20.99 5.25 4.92
CA ILE A 259 19.94 6.21 5.24
C ILE A 259 18.68 5.47 5.72
N PRO A 260 18.33 5.50 7.01
CA PRO A 260 17.07 4.93 7.46
C PRO A 260 15.87 5.78 6.99
N LEU A 261 14.82 5.15 6.49
CA LEU A 261 13.56 5.79 6.16
C LEU A 261 12.59 5.70 7.34
N ARG A 262 11.99 6.84 7.72
CA ARG A 262 10.96 6.85 8.76
C ARG A 262 9.66 6.29 8.19
N VAL A 263 9.12 5.26 8.85
CA VAL A 263 7.81 4.70 8.52
C VAL A 263 6.78 5.11 9.59
N PRO A 264 5.50 5.29 9.23
CA PRO A 264 4.44 5.52 10.20
C PRO A 264 4.40 4.40 11.26
N PRO A 265 4.18 4.72 12.54
CA PRO A 265 3.99 3.70 13.58
C PRO A 265 2.76 2.84 13.24
N PRO A 266 2.86 1.50 13.28
CA PRO A 266 1.70 0.63 13.05
C PRO A 266 0.73 0.69 14.23
N THR A 267 -0.55 0.45 13.96
CA THR A 267 -1.61 0.36 15.00
C THR A 267 -1.44 -0.86 15.92
N ALA A 268 -0.70 -1.89 15.47
CA ALA A 268 -0.23 -3.02 16.27
C ALA A 268 1.01 -3.65 15.60
N GLY A 269 1.96 -4.16 16.38
CA GLY A 269 3.16 -4.86 15.89
C GLY A 269 4.41 -3.97 15.72
N ILE A 270 5.44 -4.51 15.06
CA ILE A 270 6.73 -3.83 14.82
C ILE A 270 6.70 -3.20 13.43
N ALA A 271 7.08 -1.92 13.32
CA ALA A 271 7.16 -1.22 12.04
C ALA A 271 8.29 -1.81 11.16
N PRO A 272 8.12 -1.92 9.83
CA PRO A 272 9.18 -2.38 8.95
C PRO A 272 10.36 -1.41 8.99
N LYS A 273 11.58 -1.93 9.13
CA LYS A 273 12.79 -1.13 8.98
C LYS A 273 13.10 -1.03 7.49
N ILE A 274 12.86 0.15 6.92
CA ILE A 274 13.19 0.46 5.53
C ILE A 274 14.38 1.43 5.54
N GLY A 275 15.38 1.21 4.70
CA GLY A 275 16.49 2.14 4.51
C GLY A 275 16.98 2.16 3.07
N LEU A 276 17.88 3.09 2.77
CA LEU A 276 18.68 3.11 1.55
C LEU A 276 20.13 2.81 1.93
N GLY A 277 20.72 1.76 1.36
CA GLY A 277 22.14 1.47 1.48
C GLY A 277 22.88 1.88 0.21
N TYR A 278 24.10 2.42 0.34
CA TYR A 278 25.04 2.64 -0.75
C TYR A 278 26.30 1.81 -0.50
N SER A 279 26.86 1.21 -1.55
CA SER A 279 28.19 0.58 -1.52
C SER A 279 28.94 0.85 -2.83
N SER A 280 30.14 1.43 -2.74
CA SER A 280 31.00 1.62 -3.92
C SER A 280 31.40 0.29 -4.59
N GLY A 281 31.57 -0.78 -3.82
CA GLY A 281 31.90 -2.12 -4.33
C GLY A 281 30.86 -2.71 -5.29
N THR A 282 29.58 -2.31 -5.16
CA THR A 282 28.53 -2.74 -6.10
C THR A 282 28.60 -2.03 -7.45
N ILE A 283 29.37 -0.94 -7.55
CA ILE A 283 29.71 -0.27 -8.81
C ILE A 283 31.04 -0.80 -9.32
N ASP A 284 32.04 -0.98 -8.44
CA ASP A 284 33.37 -1.47 -8.82
C ASP A 284 33.34 -2.94 -9.30
N GLY A 285 32.35 -3.73 -8.87
CA GLY A 285 32.10 -5.09 -9.35
C GLY A 285 31.35 -5.19 -10.69
N ARG A 286 30.92 -4.07 -11.28
CA ARG A 286 30.19 -4.04 -12.56
C ARG A 286 31.17 -4.04 -13.73
N THR A 287 31.27 -5.16 -14.43
CA THR A 287 32.06 -5.27 -15.66
C THR A 287 31.16 -5.24 -16.89
N SER A 288 31.73 -4.95 -18.06
CA SER A 288 31.02 -4.92 -19.36
C SER A 288 30.38 -6.26 -19.77
N SER A 289 30.69 -7.34 -19.05
CA SER A 289 30.16 -8.69 -19.27
C SER A 289 28.91 -9.03 -18.45
N SER A 290 28.46 -8.17 -17.53
CA SER A 290 27.25 -8.40 -16.73
C SER A 290 26.15 -7.39 -17.07
N ASN A 291 24.90 -7.86 -17.16
CA ASN A 291 23.73 -7.02 -17.41
C ASN A 291 23.39 -6.21 -16.15
N ASN A 292 24.15 -5.15 -15.92
CA ASN A 292 24.09 -4.35 -14.70
C ASN A 292 22.99 -3.31 -14.82
N GLN A 293 21.78 -3.66 -14.38
CA GLN A 293 20.73 -2.66 -14.24
C GLN A 293 20.95 -1.84 -12.97
N ALA A 294 20.74 -0.52 -13.06
CA ALA A 294 20.70 0.33 -11.89
C ALA A 294 19.60 -0.18 -10.93
N GLY A 295 19.88 -0.16 -9.63
CA GLY A 295 18.84 -0.42 -8.65
C GLY A 295 17.71 0.61 -8.80
N LEU A 296 16.52 0.28 -8.31
CA LEU A 296 15.37 1.19 -8.31
C LEU A 296 15.68 2.63 -7.80
N PRO A 297 16.58 2.83 -6.80
CA PRO A 297 17.00 4.17 -6.37
C PRO A 297 18.26 4.73 -7.09
N GLY A 298 18.93 3.96 -7.95
CA GLY A 298 20.12 4.39 -8.71
C GLY A 298 21.32 3.45 -8.57
N ASP A 299 22.43 3.81 -9.22
CA ASP A 299 23.68 3.05 -9.18
C ASP A 299 24.38 3.12 -7.83
N GLY A 300 24.83 1.98 -7.33
CA GLY A 300 25.44 1.86 -6.01
C GLY A 300 24.46 1.90 -4.85
N TRP A 301 23.19 2.23 -5.10
CA TRP A 301 22.13 2.36 -4.09
C TRP A 301 21.15 1.19 -4.13
N GLU A 302 20.78 0.71 -2.95
CA GLU A 302 19.78 -0.34 -2.76
C GLU A 302 18.75 0.10 -1.72
N LEU A 303 17.47 -0.11 -2.02
CA LEU A 303 16.39 0.07 -1.05
C LEU A 303 16.31 -1.19 -0.19
N SER A 304 16.86 -1.12 1.04
CA SER A 304 16.70 -2.15 2.05
C SER A 304 15.31 -2.05 2.68
N ALA A 305 14.27 -2.38 1.92
CA ALA A 305 12.89 -2.39 2.40
C ALA A 305 12.56 -3.65 3.21
N GLY A 306 13.49 -4.20 4.01
CA GLY A 306 13.34 -5.56 4.58
C GLY A 306 12.98 -6.62 3.52
N GLY A 307 13.16 -6.27 2.24
CA GLY A 307 12.72 -7.03 1.09
C GLY A 307 13.79 -8.04 0.82
N GLY A 308 13.50 -9.28 1.17
CA GLY A 308 14.32 -10.38 0.75
C GLY A 308 13.93 -10.87 -0.63
N PHE A 309 14.77 -11.71 -1.20
CA PHE A 309 14.40 -12.56 -2.32
C PHE A 309 14.75 -14.01 -1.98
N ILE A 310 14.02 -14.92 -2.62
CA ILE A 310 14.48 -16.29 -2.79
C ILE A 310 14.64 -16.49 -4.30
N GLU A 311 15.79 -17.00 -4.71
CA GLU A 311 16.07 -17.33 -6.09
C GLU A 311 16.46 -18.80 -6.23
N ARG A 312 16.18 -19.35 -7.41
CA ARG A 312 16.64 -20.68 -7.83
C ARG A 312 17.76 -20.51 -8.84
N ARG A 313 18.75 -21.40 -8.81
CA ARG A 313 19.81 -21.50 -9.81
C ARG A 313 19.51 -22.65 -10.75
N TYR A 314 19.61 -22.37 -12.05
CA TYR A 314 19.42 -23.37 -13.09
C TYR A 314 20.73 -23.63 -13.81
N GLN A 315 20.87 -24.84 -14.36
CA GLN A 315 22.03 -25.19 -15.18
C GLN A 315 21.68 -24.99 -16.66
N ALA A 316 22.68 -24.70 -17.50
CA ALA A 316 22.46 -24.69 -18.94
C ALA A 316 22.12 -26.10 -19.45
N CYS A 317 21.12 -26.23 -20.31
CA CYS A 317 20.73 -27.50 -20.93
C CYS A 317 21.84 -28.11 -21.80
N ALA A 318 22.82 -27.31 -22.23
CA ALA A 318 24.05 -27.80 -22.87
C ALA A 318 24.95 -28.65 -21.97
N ASP A 319 24.85 -28.44 -20.66
CA ASP A 319 25.62 -29.15 -19.63
C ASP A 319 24.77 -30.21 -18.89
N ASP A 320 23.47 -30.26 -19.19
CA ASP A 320 22.53 -31.26 -18.70
C ASP A 320 21.98 -32.07 -19.89
N LEU A 321 22.85 -32.92 -20.45
CA LEU A 321 22.55 -33.76 -21.60
C LEU A 321 21.93 -35.09 -21.16
N GLY A 322 21.01 -35.63 -21.96
CA GLY A 322 20.24 -36.82 -21.62
C GLY A 322 18.76 -36.61 -21.91
N GLY A 323 17.89 -37.41 -21.28
CA GLY A 323 16.44 -37.19 -21.32
C GLY A 323 15.85 -36.90 -22.71
N ASN A 324 14.96 -35.92 -22.78
CA ASN A 324 14.26 -35.52 -24.01
C ASN A 324 15.05 -34.51 -24.89
N ASN A 325 16.15 -33.90 -24.40
CA ASN A 325 17.06 -33.06 -25.17
C ASN A 325 18.22 -33.85 -25.79
N GLY A 326 18.40 -35.12 -25.39
CA GLY A 326 19.43 -36.01 -25.90
C GLY A 326 20.82 -35.40 -25.75
N GLN A 327 21.60 -35.44 -26.83
CA GLN A 327 22.94 -34.84 -26.89
C GLN A 327 22.94 -33.42 -27.48
N ARG A 328 21.76 -32.83 -27.67
CA ARG A 328 21.64 -31.51 -28.28
C ARG A 328 21.96 -30.44 -27.24
N LYS A 329 23.08 -29.75 -27.45
CA LYS A 329 23.46 -28.59 -26.64
C LYS A 329 22.59 -27.39 -26.99
N THR A 330 21.91 -26.82 -26.00
CA THR A 330 21.15 -25.57 -26.15
C THR A 330 21.53 -24.59 -25.03
N GLY A 331 21.37 -23.29 -25.29
CA GLY A 331 21.61 -22.24 -24.30
C GLY A 331 20.46 -22.03 -23.32
N ASP A 332 19.43 -22.88 -23.35
CA ASP A 332 18.27 -22.80 -22.46
C ASP A 332 18.64 -23.21 -21.02
N LEU A 333 17.82 -22.85 -20.05
CA LEU A 333 17.98 -23.22 -18.64
C LEU A 333 17.21 -24.52 -18.34
N CYS A 334 17.86 -25.47 -17.66
CA CYS A 334 17.32 -26.77 -17.27
C CYS A 334 17.20 -26.91 -15.74
N TRP A 335 16.16 -27.62 -15.27
CA TRP A 335 15.73 -27.68 -13.87
C TRP A 335 16.72 -28.42 -12.94
N LYS A 336 17.23 -29.60 -13.33
CA LYS A 336 18.26 -30.43 -12.67
C LYS A 336 18.07 -30.78 -11.18
N THR A 337 18.03 -29.82 -10.28
CA THR A 337 17.90 -30.05 -8.84
C THR A 337 17.10 -28.98 -8.15
N ASP A 338 16.33 -29.38 -7.14
CA ASP A 338 15.78 -28.44 -6.16
C ASP A 338 16.91 -27.74 -5.43
N ASN A 339 16.98 -26.42 -5.61
CA ASN A 339 17.91 -25.55 -4.92
C ASN A 339 17.26 -24.18 -4.74
N ALA A 340 17.59 -23.49 -3.65
CA ALA A 340 17.15 -22.14 -3.42
C ALA A 340 18.18 -21.38 -2.59
N ILE A 341 18.38 -20.09 -2.90
CA ILE A 341 19.19 -19.16 -2.13
C ILE A 341 18.27 -18.06 -1.65
N MET A 342 18.33 -17.78 -0.35
CA MET A 342 17.58 -16.73 0.30
C MET A 342 18.51 -15.56 0.63
N SER A 343 18.08 -14.35 0.32
CA SER A 343 18.62 -13.14 0.94
C SER A 343 17.47 -12.48 1.70
N LEU A 344 17.58 -12.32 3.02
CA LEU A 344 16.54 -11.69 3.83
C LEU A 344 17.18 -10.91 4.99
N ASN A 345 16.75 -9.67 5.20
CA ASN A 345 17.26 -8.80 6.27
C ASN A 345 18.80 -8.65 6.28
N GLY A 346 19.44 -8.66 5.12
CA GLY A 346 20.90 -8.53 4.99
C GLY A 346 21.68 -9.81 5.26
N VAL A 347 21.00 -10.95 5.46
CA VAL A 347 21.62 -12.27 5.60
C VAL A 347 21.32 -13.09 4.35
N SER A 348 22.36 -13.65 3.73
CA SER A 348 22.25 -14.59 2.61
C SER A 348 22.50 -16.02 3.09
N ALA A 349 21.64 -16.95 2.69
CA ALA A 349 21.70 -18.35 3.08
C ALA A 349 21.27 -19.28 1.94
N GLU A 350 22.06 -20.35 1.74
CA GLU A 350 21.64 -21.50 0.93
C GLU A 350 20.55 -22.27 1.69
N LEU A 351 19.46 -22.59 1.01
CA LEU A 351 18.37 -23.37 1.58
C LEU A 351 18.53 -24.85 1.21
N VAL A 352 18.34 -25.71 2.20
CA VAL A 352 18.38 -27.17 2.06
C VAL A 352 16.98 -27.72 2.27
N ARG A 353 16.51 -28.50 1.30
CA ARG A 353 15.20 -29.14 1.35
C ARG A 353 15.21 -30.29 2.37
N VAL A 354 14.16 -30.38 3.18
CA VAL A 354 13.99 -31.46 4.16
C VAL A 354 13.34 -32.65 3.46
N GLY A 355 14.17 -33.62 3.05
CA GLY A 355 13.72 -34.81 2.32
C GLY A 355 12.98 -34.44 1.05
N THR A 356 11.79 -35.04 0.83
CA THR A 356 10.90 -34.74 -0.30
C THR A 356 9.76 -33.78 0.07
N SER A 357 9.82 -33.15 1.26
CA SER A 357 8.78 -32.24 1.72
C SER A 357 8.93 -30.84 1.12
N ASN A 358 7.92 -29.99 1.29
CA ASN A 358 7.99 -28.57 0.93
C ASN A 358 8.58 -27.70 2.06
N ILE A 359 9.31 -28.32 2.99
CA ILE A 359 9.95 -27.63 4.11
C ILE A 359 11.43 -27.49 3.78
N TRP A 360 11.96 -26.31 4.03
CA TRP A 360 13.35 -25.95 3.80
C TRP A 360 13.97 -25.38 5.07
N ARG A 361 15.30 -25.52 5.18
CA ARG A 361 16.09 -24.94 6.27
C ARG A 361 17.30 -24.21 5.69
N PRO A 362 17.68 -23.04 6.24
CA PRO A 362 18.99 -22.48 5.96
C PRO A 362 20.09 -23.50 6.31
N LYS A 363 21.11 -23.59 5.46
CA LYS A 363 22.27 -24.47 5.68
C LYS A 363 22.96 -24.20 7.02
N GLN A 364 23.05 -22.92 7.38
CA GLN A 364 23.35 -22.48 8.75
C GLN A 364 22.02 -22.21 9.43
N ASP A 365 21.46 -23.23 10.09
CA ASP A 365 20.12 -23.18 10.65
C ASP A 365 20.03 -22.09 11.74
N ASP A 366 19.20 -21.08 11.50
CA ASP A 366 18.93 -19.95 12.39
C ASP A 366 17.62 -20.13 13.18
N GLY A 367 16.98 -21.30 13.07
CA GLY A 367 15.70 -21.61 13.68
C GLY A 367 14.49 -21.10 12.89
N SER A 368 14.67 -20.41 11.76
CA SER A 368 13.57 -19.99 10.90
C SER A 368 12.89 -21.19 10.22
N LYS A 369 11.57 -21.08 10.03
CA LYS A 369 10.79 -22.07 9.28
C LYS A 369 10.58 -21.55 7.86
N VAL A 370 11.15 -22.23 6.86
CA VAL A 370 10.99 -21.88 5.45
C VAL A 370 10.07 -22.91 4.78
N GLU A 371 9.00 -22.43 4.15
CA GLU A 371 7.95 -23.25 3.55
C GLU A 371 7.75 -22.85 2.09
N LEU A 372 7.79 -23.84 1.21
CA LEU A 372 7.43 -23.71 -0.19
C LEU A 372 5.93 -23.95 -0.37
N LEU A 373 5.25 -23.00 -0.98
CA LEU A 373 3.80 -23.02 -1.20
C LEU A 373 3.51 -22.83 -2.69
N THR A 374 2.33 -23.29 -3.14
CA THR A 374 1.87 -23.17 -4.53
C THR A 374 0.46 -22.59 -4.60
N GLY A 375 -0.02 -22.26 -5.79
CA GLY A 375 -1.38 -21.75 -6.03
C GLY A 375 -1.55 -20.23 -5.92
N ALA A 376 -0.46 -19.46 -5.82
CA ALA A 376 -0.53 -18.00 -5.87
C ALA A 376 -0.91 -17.50 -7.27
N THR A 377 -1.65 -16.39 -7.35
CA THR A 377 -1.83 -15.66 -8.62
C THR A 377 -0.64 -14.74 -8.85
N ASN A 378 0.50 -15.32 -9.24
CA ASN A 378 1.76 -14.59 -9.36
C ASN A 378 2.40 -14.64 -10.75
N GLY A 379 1.79 -15.34 -11.70
CA GLY A 379 2.30 -15.48 -13.05
C GLY A 379 3.28 -16.64 -13.23
N ASP A 380 3.62 -17.37 -12.16
CA ASP A 380 4.39 -18.62 -12.23
C ASP A 380 3.53 -19.81 -12.73
N ASN A 381 4.17 -20.90 -13.16
CA ASN A 381 3.47 -22.06 -13.76
C ASN A 381 2.52 -22.76 -12.77
N ASN A 382 2.89 -22.84 -11.49
CA ASN A 382 2.09 -23.47 -10.44
C ASN A 382 1.75 -22.50 -9.29
N GLY A 383 2.17 -21.23 -9.39
CA GLY A 383 1.97 -20.23 -8.35
C GLY A 383 2.94 -20.39 -7.18
N GLU A 384 4.18 -20.79 -7.45
CA GLU A 384 5.21 -21.02 -6.43
C GLU A 384 5.48 -19.73 -5.64
N HIS A 385 5.41 -19.81 -4.32
CA HIS A 385 5.73 -18.72 -3.42
C HIS A 385 6.27 -19.27 -2.10
N TRP A 386 6.99 -18.42 -1.38
CA TRP A 386 7.71 -18.81 -0.17
C TRP A 386 7.14 -18.10 1.04
N LYS A 387 6.98 -18.86 2.13
CA LYS A 387 6.66 -18.34 3.45
C LYS A 387 7.82 -18.61 4.40
N ILE A 388 8.32 -17.56 5.03
CA ILE A 388 9.39 -17.65 6.03
C ILE A 388 8.82 -17.17 7.35
N THR A 389 8.90 -17.99 8.38
CA THR A 389 8.55 -17.61 9.76
C THR A 389 9.83 -17.51 10.58
N SER A 390 10.19 -16.30 10.99
CA SER A 390 11.35 -16.07 11.86
C SER A 390 11.03 -16.50 13.30
N THR A 391 12.07 -16.70 14.11
CA THR A 391 11.96 -17.14 15.53
C THR A 391 11.18 -16.15 16.40
N ASN A 392 11.08 -14.89 15.99
CA ASN A 392 10.27 -13.86 16.64
C ASN A 392 8.78 -13.88 16.21
N GLY A 393 8.37 -14.80 15.36
CA GLY A 393 6.99 -14.94 14.87
C GLY A 393 6.64 -14.12 13.63
N THR A 394 7.55 -13.27 13.12
CA THR A 394 7.31 -12.50 11.89
C THR A 394 7.24 -13.42 10.68
N GLN A 395 6.22 -13.25 9.84
CA GLN A 395 6.02 -13.99 8.60
C GLN A 395 6.34 -13.12 7.39
N TYR A 396 7.23 -13.62 6.52
CA TYR A 396 7.57 -13.03 5.24
C TYR A 396 6.97 -13.87 4.12
N PHE A 397 6.36 -13.21 3.12
CA PHE A 397 5.81 -13.86 1.94
C PHE A 397 6.52 -13.33 0.70
N LEU A 398 7.18 -14.21 -0.06
CA LEU A 398 7.91 -13.88 -1.28
C LEU A 398 7.24 -14.57 -2.47
N GLY A 399 7.02 -13.85 -3.57
CA GLY A 399 6.34 -14.40 -4.75
C GLY A 399 4.81 -14.49 -4.67
N LEU A 400 4.14 -13.93 -3.65
CA LEU A 400 2.69 -14.13 -3.46
C LEU A 400 1.78 -13.24 -4.33
N ASN A 401 2.24 -12.04 -4.76
CA ASN A 401 1.48 -10.99 -5.48
C ASN A 401 0.26 -10.38 -4.76
N ARG A 402 -0.57 -11.21 -4.11
CA ARG A 402 -1.82 -10.83 -3.44
C ARG A 402 -1.75 -11.24 -1.97
N LEU A 403 -1.44 -10.27 -1.11
CA LEU A 403 -1.37 -10.48 0.34
C LEU A 403 -2.76 -10.83 0.94
N PRO A 404 -2.81 -11.46 2.14
CA PRO A 404 -4.07 -11.71 2.83
C PRO A 404 -4.93 -10.45 2.94
N GLY A 405 -6.21 -10.54 2.56
CA GLY A 405 -7.14 -9.41 2.54
C GLY A 405 -7.15 -8.59 1.25
N TRP A 406 -6.39 -8.99 0.22
CA TRP A 406 -6.46 -8.37 -1.10
C TRP A 406 -7.85 -8.59 -1.75
N ALA A 407 -8.34 -7.57 -2.46
CA ALA A 407 -9.62 -7.57 -3.16
C ALA A 407 -9.46 -7.11 -4.62
N ALA A 408 -10.38 -7.54 -5.48
CA ALA A 408 -10.36 -7.21 -6.90
C ALA A 408 -10.25 -5.69 -7.16
N GLY A 409 -9.38 -5.31 -8.09
CA GLY A 409 -9.12 -3.90 -8.45
C GLY A 409 -8.08 -3.19 -7.57
N LYS A 410 -7.53 -3.86 -6.54
CA LYS A 410 -6.38 -3.34 -5.78
C LYS A 410 -5.04 -3.66 -6.48
N PRO A 411 -4.01 -2.82 -6.31
CA PRO A 411 -2.68 -3.10 -6.87
C PRO A 411 -2.12 -4.43 -6.34
N GLU A 412 -1.41 -5.15 -7.20
CA GLU A 412 -0.67 -6.37 -6.86
C GLU A 412 0.81 -6.02 -6.64
N THR A 413 1.51 -6.82 -5.83
CA THR A 413 2.92 -6.54 -5.49
C THR A 413 3.90 -6.91 -6.61
N ASN A 414 3.48 -7.71 -7.60
CA ASN A 414 4.35 -8.23 -8.68
C ASN A 414 5.68 -8.78 -8.15
N SER A 415 5.63 -9.56 -7.06
CA SER A 415 6.79 -10.05 -6.32
C SER A 415 7.34 -11.39 -6.80
N ALA A 416 6.89 -11.87 -7.96
CA ALA A 416 7.43 -13.05 -8.63
C ALA A 416 8.08 -12.64 -9.96
N TYR A 417 9.33 -13.04 -10.14
CA TYR A 417 10.05 -12.93 -11.40
C TYR A 417 10.29 -14.33 -11.96
N THR A 418 9.91 -14.54 -13.22
CA THR A 418 9.99 -15.86 -13.86
C THR A 418 10.85 -15.81 -15.10
N VAL A 419 11.58 -16.90 -15.34
CA VAL A 419 12.34 -17.14 -16.57
C VAL A 419 11.90 -18.49 -17.16
N PRO A 420 11.95 -18.67 -18.49
CA PRO A 420 11.68 -19.98 -19.07
C PRO A 420 12.72 -21.00 -18.61
N VAL A 421 12.26 -22.11 -18.04
CA VAL A 421 13.08 -23.25 -17.60
C VAL A 421 12.50 -24.53 -18.17
N PHE A 422 13.35 -25.44 -18.60
CA PHE A 422 12.98 -26.71 -19.20
C PHE A 422 13.24 -27.88 -18.24
N GLY A 423 12.28 -28.81 -18.15
CA GLY A 423 12.47 -30.12 -17.55
C GLY A 423 12.86 -31.12 -18.61
N ASN A 424 14.13 -31.46 -18.73
CA ASN A 424 14.61 -32.39 -19.75
C ASN A 424 14.64 -33.86 -19.28
N HIS A 425 14.70 -34.11 -17.97
CA HIS A 425 14.69 -35.44 -17.37
C HIS A 425 13.35 -35.82 -16.75
N ALA A 426 13.09 -37.13 -16.68
CA ALA A 426 11.88 -37.66 -16.06
C ALA A 426 11.87 -37.30 -14.56
N GLY A 427 10.72 -36.82 -14.07
CA GLY A 427 10.54 -36.38 -12.68
C GLY A 427 10.89 -34.92 -12.42
N GLU A 428 11.39 -34.19 -13.42
CA GLU A 428 11.55 -32.74 -13.34
C GLU A 428 10.26 -31.99 -13.64
N ASP A 429 10.15 -30.79 -13.08
CA ASP A 429 9.02 -29.93 -13.33
C ASP A 429 8.89 -29.59 -14.82
N CYS A 430 7.65 -29.68 -15.31
CA CYS A 430 7.29 -29.39 -16.70
C CYS A 430 7.92 -30.33 -17.74
N ASN A 431 8.52 -31.47 -17.35
CA ASN A 431 9.01 -32.46 -18.29
C ASN A 431 7.88 -33.01 -19.20
N GLN A 432 8.12 -33.01 -20.51
CA GLN A 432 7.24 -33.58 -21.53
C GLN A 432 8.02 -34.54 -22.44
N VAL A 433 7.31 -35.28 -23.29
CA VAL A 433 7.91 -36.22 -24.25
C VAL A 433 8.88 -35.52 -25.22
N ALA A 434 8.50 -34.34 -25.73
CA ALA A 434 9.32 -33.55 -26.63
C ALA A 434 9.92 -32.33 -25.91
N PHE A 435 11.24 -32.16 -25.97
CA PHE A 435 11.95 -31.05 -25.32
C PHE A 435 11.34 -29.67 -25.58
N ALA A 436 10.91 -29.40 -26.81
CA ALA A 436 10.28 -28.13 -27.18
C ALA A 436 8.99 -27.81 -26.40
N SER A 437 8.35 -28.84 -25.83
CA SER A 437 7.14 -28.70 -25.00
C SER A 437 7.45 -28.75 -23.50
N SER A 438 8.69 -29.04 -23.12
CA SER A 438 9.09 -29.31 -21.73
C SER A 438 9.43 -28.07 -20.91
N TRP A 439 8.89 -26.90 -21.28
CA TRP A 439 9.17 -25.64 -20.59
C TRP A 439 8.05 -25.26 -19.63
N CYS A 440 8.43 -24.74 -18.46
CA CYS A 440 7.51 -24.19 -17.49
C CYS A 440 6.96 -22.85 -18.00
N ARG A 441 5.68 -22.86 -18.36
CA ARG A 441 5.00 -21.67 -18.89
C ARG A 441 4.51 -20.78 -17.76
N PRO A 442 4.87 -19.48 -17.73
CA PRO A 442 4.25 -18.55 -16.81
C PRO A 442 2.76 -18.39 -17.15
N THR A 443 1.88 -18.38 -16.14
CA THR A 443 0.43 -18.15 -16.35
C THR A 443 0.18 -16.67 -16.66
N CYS A 444 -0.09 -16.31 -17.91
CA CYS A 444 -0.53 -14.95 -18.24
C CYS A 444 -1.97 -14.70 -17.75
N SER A 445 -2.17 -13.90 -16.69
CA SER A 445 -3.50 -13.36 -16.34
C SER A 445 -3.88 -12.16 -17.23
N PRO A 446 -5.16 -11.99 -17.63
CA PRO A 446 -5.62 -10.92 -18.53
C PRO A 446 -5.76 -9.58 -17.76
N PRO A 447 -5.36 -8.42 -18.34
CA PRO A 447 -6.00 -7.88 -19.54
C PRO A 447 -5.01 -7.27 -20.55
N HIS A 448 -4.14 -8.06 -21.18
CA HIS A 448 -3.43 -7.62 -22.38
C HIS A 448 -3.34 -8.74 -23.42
N ARG A 449 -4.49 -9.11 -24.00
CA ARG A 449 -4.56 -9.84 -25.28
C ARG A 449 -4.18 -8.94 -26.45
N ARG A 450 -2.91 -8.55 -26.51
CA ARG A 450 -2.22 -8.25 -27.78
C ARG A 450 -0.89 -8.98 -27.73
N GLY A 451 -0.86 -10.20 -28.26
CA GLY A 451 0.37 -10.98 -28.42
C GLY A 451 0.23 -12.50 -28.33
N CYS A 452 -0.76 -13.03 -27.61
CA CYS A 452 -0.99 -14.48 -27.53
C CYS A 452 -2.07 -14.91 -28.51
N GLY A 453 -1.69 -14.99 -29.79
CA GLY A 453 -2.52 -15.52 -30.85
C GLY A 453 -1.67 -15.76 -32.08
N SER A 454 -1.66 -17.01 -32.54
CA SER A 454 -0.90 -17.58 -33.66
C SER A 454 0.59 -17.85 -33.42
N THR A 455 0.90 -19.14 -33.42
CA THR A 455 2.22 -19.75 -33.64
C THR A 455 2.89 -19.14 -34.88
N PRO A 456 4.14 -18.65 -34.79
CA PRO A 456 5.05 -18.59 -35.92
C PRO A 456 6.07 -19.75 -35.84
N PRO A 457 6.61 -20.24 -36.97
CA PRO A 457 7.48 -21.42 -37.00
C PRO A 457 8.91 -21.18 -36.50
N ASN A 458 9.22 -20.02 -35.92
CA ASN A 458 10.54 -19.71 -35.35
C ASN A 458 10.35 -19.12 -33.95
N GLY A 459 10.73 -19.89 -32.94
CA GLY A 459 10.59 -19.54 -31.53
C GLY A 459 11.46 -18.36 -31.12
N ALA A 460 10.84 -17.20 -30.95
CA ALA A 460 11.35 -16.10 -30.14
C ALA A 460 10.18 -15.21 -29.70
N CYS A 461 9.91 -15.12 -28.39
CA CYS A 461 9.13 -14.03 -27.83
C CYS A 461 10.09 -12.84 -27.64
N PRO A 462 9.84 -11.65 -28.22
CA PRO A 462 10.74 -10.53 -28.03
C PRO A 462 10.62 -9.97 -26.60
N PRO A 463 11.73 -9.54 -25.97
CA PRO A 463 11.65 -8.78 -24.72
C PRO A 463 10.88 -7.49 -24.96
N ARG A 464 9.92 -7.17 -24.08
CA ARG A 464 9.16 -5.93 -24.14
C ARG A 464 10.09 -4.74 -23.94
N ARG A 465 10.21 -3.91 -24.97
CA ARG A 465 10.72 -2.53 -24.88
C ARG A 465 9.73 -1.68 -24.06
N SER A 466 10.24 -0.92 -23.09
CA SER A 466 9.53 0.22 -22.50
C SER A 466 9.33 1.33 -23.54
N PRO A 467 8.23 2.10 -23.49
CA PRO A 467 7.96 3.15 -24.46
C PRO A 467 8.88 4.35 -24.24
N ALA A 468 9.32 4.91 -25.37
CA ALA A 468 10.02 6.17 -25.46
C ALA A 468 9.10 7.37 -25.10
N THR A 469 9.66 8.35 -24.40
CA THR A 469 9.33 9.78 -24.50
C THR A 469 10.64 10.47 -24.88
N ARG A 470 10.92 10.66 -26.17
CA ARG A 470 10.56 11.81 -27.02
C ARG A 470 10.96 13.14 -26.35
N THR A 471 12.13 13.60 -26.77
CA THR A 471 12.58 14.99 -26.77
C THR A 471 11.74 15.85 -27.71
N SER A 472 11.69 17.15 -27.39
CA SER A 472 10.98 18.30 -27.98
C SER A 472 9.46 18.27 -27.92
#